data_AF-A0A1J3HNL9-F1
#
_entry.id   AF-A0A1J3HNL9-F1
#
_cell.length_a   1.000
_cell.length_b   1.000
_cell.length_c   1.000
_cell.angle_alpha   90.00
_cell.angle_beta   90.00
_cell.angle_gamma   90.00
#
_symmetry.space_group_name_H-M   'P 1'
#
loop_
_entity.id
_entity.type
_entity.pdbx_description
1 polymer ?
#
loop_
_entity_poly.entity_id
_entity_poly.type
_entity_poly.pdbx_seq_one_letter_code
_entity_poly.pdbx_strand_id
1 'polypeptide(L)' 'MMMSNLKLGVDVIGAHNLFAKDGQGTSNAFVELYFDGQKHRTTIKDRDLNPVWNESFFFNISDPSRIHYLTL' A
#
# COMPACT_ATOMS: atom_id res chain seq x y z
N MET A 1 10.08 -26.63 3.36
CA MET A 1 8.90 -25.75 3.48
C MET A 1 8.51 -25.38 2.06
N MET A 2 7.38 -25.87 1.54
CA MET A 2 6.94 -25.51 0.19
C MET A 2 6.42 -24.08 0.24
N MET A 3 7.05 -23.17 -0.52
CA MET A 3 6.48 -21.84 -0.73
C MET A 3 5.19 -22.00 -1.51
N SER A 4 4.09 -21.46 -0.99
CA SER A 4 2.84 -21.45 -1.74
C SER A 4 2.99 -20.51 -2.95
N ASN A 5 2.39 -20.86 -4.09
CA ASN A 5 2.37 -19.99 -5.27
C ASN A 5 1.28 -18.90 -5.19
N LEU A 6 0.60 -18.77 -4.06
CA LEU A 6 -0.48 -17.81 -3.89
C LEU A 6 0.10 -16.43 -3.55
N LYS A 7 -0.43 -15.39 -4.20
CA LYS A 7 -0.05 -14.01 -3.97
C LYS A 7 -1.26 -13.13 -3.77
N LEU A 8 -1.14 -12.13 -2.89
CA LEU A 8 -2.10 -11.04 -2.77
C LEU A 8 -1.65 -9.88 -3.65
N GLY A 9 -2.47 -9.53 -4.65
CA GLY A 9 -2.29 -8.33 -5.46
C GLY A 9 -3.03 -7.14 -4.83
N VAL A 10 -2.36 -6.00 -4.74
CA VAL A 10 -2.92 -4.75 -4.20
C VAL A 10 -2.64 -3.62 -5.18
N ASP A 11 -3.71 -3.02 -5.71
CA ASP A 11 -3.62 -1.82 -6.55
C ASP A 11 -3.88 -0.57 -5.71
N VAL A 12 -2.87 0.28 -5.59
CA VAL A 12 -3.00 1.60 -4.96
C VAL A 12 -3.28 2.62 -6.05
N ILE A 13 -4.56 2.97 -6.20
CA ILE A 13 -5.02 3.87 -7.26
C ILE A 13 -4.77 5.33 -6.88
N GLY A 14 -5.36 5.80 -5.79
CA GLY A 14 -5.28 7.20 -5.39
C GLY A 14 -5.98 7.47 -4.06
N ALA A 15 -5.85 8.71 -3.59
CA ALA A 15 -6.59 9.24 -2.46
C ALA A 15 -7.18 10.60 -2.83
N HIS A 16 -8.17 11.05 -2.06
CA HIS A 16 -8.83 12.33 -2.28
C HIS A 16 -8.99 13.10 -0.98
N ASN A 17 -8.94 14.43 -1.06
CA ASN A 17 -9.16 15.34 0.07
C ASN A 17 -8.28 15.03 1.28
N LEU A 18 -6.99 14.76 1.06
CA LEU A 18 -6.03 14.60 2.15
C LEU A 18 -5.92 15.89 2.96
N PHE A 19 -5.65 15.76 4.26
CA PHE A 19 -5.36 16.91 5.10
C PHE A 19 -4.04 17.55 4.68
N ALA A 20 -4.04 18.88 4.54
CA ALA A 20 -2.82 19.65 4.39
C ALA A 20 -2.01 19.59 5.69
N LYS A 21 -0.76 19.14 5.60
CA LYS A 21 0.14 18.99 6.76
C LYS A 21 1.29 19.98 6.77
N ASP A 22 1.51 20.71 5.68
CA ASP A 22 2.68 21.56 5.49
C ASP A 22 2.46 23.05 5.84
N GLY A 23 1.26 23.43 6.27
CA GLY A 23 0.90 24.83 6.53
C GLY A 23 0.77 25.72 5.29
N GLN A 24 1.00 25.17 4.10
CA GLN A 24 0.83 25.82 2.79
C GLN A 24 -0.40 25.31 2.03
N GLY A 25 -1.21 24.46 2.69
CA GLY A 25 -2.41 23.89 2.08
C GLY A 25 -2.12 22.65 1.24
N THR A 26 -0.94 22.01 1.36
CA THR A 26 -0.60 20.80 0.63
C THR A 26 -0.02 19.69 1.51
N SER A 27 0.27 18.53 0.94
CA SER A 27 0.89 17.39 1.63
C SER A 27 1.73 16.57 0.68
N ASN A 28 2.87 16.08 1.16
CA ASN A 28 3.63 15.04 0.47
C ASN A 28 3.09 13.67 0.92
N ALA A 29 2.42 12.96 0.02
CA ALA A 29 1.64 11.78 0.35
C ALA A 29 2.27 10.50 -0.23
N PHE A 30 2.14 9.41 0.50
CA PHE A 30 2.45 8.05 0.07
C PHE A 30 1.60 7.05 0.86
N VAL A 31 1.44 5.84 0.33
CA VAL A 31 0.80 4.72 1.02
C VAL A 31 1.85 3.69 1.40
N GLU A 32 1.74 3.15 2.61
CA GLU A 32 2.58 2.07 3.11
C GLU A 32 1.70 0.85 3.36
N LEU A 33 2.07 -0.28 2.77
CA LEU A 33 1.30 -1.52 2.79
C LEU A 33 2.06 -2.57 3.60
N TYR A 34 1.37 -3.26 4.49
CA TYR A 34 1.94 -4.29 5.34
C TYR A 34 1.11 -5.55 5.27
N PHE A 35 1.72 -6.66 4.84
CA PHE A 35 1.01 -7.94 4.80
C PHE A 35 1.98 -9.09 4.97
N ASP A 36 1.65 -10.03 5.85
CA ASP A 36 2.45 -11.24 6.09
C ASP A 36 3.95 -10.95 6.36
N GLY A 37 4.22 -9.92 7.16
CA GLY A 37 5.60 -9.48 7.49
C GLY A 37 6.36 -8.79 6.36
N GLN A 38 5.77 -8.65 5.17
CA GLN A 38 6.31 -7.90 4.04
C GLN A 38 5.80 -6.46 4.08
N LYS A 39 6.65 -5.52 3.63
CA LYS A 39 6.37 -4.08 3.59
C LYS A 39 6.62 -3.54 2.20
N HIS A 40 5.64 -2.83 1.65
CA HIS A 40 5.76 -2.10 0.41
C HIS A 40 5.32 -0.64 0.60
N ARG A 41 5.77 0.24 -0.30
CA ARG A 41 5.44 1.65 -0.26
C ARG A 41 5.33 2.20 -1.67
N THR A 42 4.36 3.10 -1.88
CA THR A 42 4.25 3.84 -3.14
C THR A 42 5.35 4.88 -3.30
N THR A 43 5.47 5.42 -4.51
CA THR A 43 6.17 6.69 -4.71
C THR A 43 5.54 7.81 -3.87
N ILE A 44 6.34 8.84 -3.58
CA ILE A 44 5.86 10.06 -2.92
C ILE A 44 5.26 10.97 -3.99
N LYS A 45 4.05 11.47 -3.73
CA LYS A 45 3.43 12.55 -4.50
C LYS A 45 3.56 13.83 -3.69
N ASP A 46 4.32 14.78 -4.21
CA ASP A 46 4.62 16.01 -3.51
C ASP A 46 3.50 17.03 -3.68
N ARG A 47 3.15 17.71 -2.58
CA ARG A 47 2.22 18.84 -2.54
C ARG A 47 0.86 18.58 -3.21
N ASP A 48 0.33 17.38 -3.06
CA ASP A 48 -0.93 16.96 -3.69
C ASP A 48 -1.89 16.40 -2.64
N LEU A 49 -3.09 16.99 -2.55
CA LEU A 49 -4.14 16.51 -1.65
C LEU A 49 -5.03 15.45 -2.30
N ASN A 50 -4.88 15.21 -3.61
CA ASN A 50 -5.62 14.21 -4.38
C ASN A 50 -4.65 13.32 -5.19
N PRO A 51 -3.67 12.69 -4.53
CA PRO A 51 -2.62 11.96 -5.23
C PRO A 51 -3.19 10.75 -5.98
N VAL A 52 -2.68 10.55 -7.19
CA VAL A 52 -2.90 9.35 -8.00
C VAL A 52 -1.57 8.61 -8.16
N TRP A 53 -1.51 7.38 -7.65
CA TRP A 53 -0.33 6.52 -7.76
C TRP A 53 -0.45 5.55 -8.94
N ASN A 54 -1.57 4.84 -9.06
CA ASN A 54 -1.74 3.73 -10.02
C ASN A 54 -0.58 2.74 -9.96
N GLU A 55 -0.23 2.30 -8.74
CA GLU A 55 0.87 1.38 -8.48
C GLU A 55 0.33 0.02 -8.00
N SER A 56 0.85 -1.08 -8.54
CA SER A 56 0.47 -2.44 -8.17
C SER A 56 1.56 -3.12 -7.35
N PHE A 57 1.17 -3.79 -6.27
CA PHE A 57 2.04 -4.52 -5.36
C PHE A 57 1.60 -5.97 -5.23
N PHE A 58 2.56 -6.88 -5.03
CA PHE A 58 2.29 -8.29 -4.86
C PHE A 58 2.99 -8.83 -3.62
N PHE A 59 2.21 -9.37 -2.70
CA PHE A 59 2.71 -10.03 -1.49
C PHE A 59 2.69 -11.54 -1.67
N ASN A 60 3.77 -12.21 -1.31
CA ASN A 60 3.77 -13.67 -1.26
C ASN A 60 3.03 -14.14 0.00
N ILE A 61 2.24 -15.21 -0.11
CA ILE A 61 1.57 -15.79 1.06
C ILE A 61 2.44 -16.94 1.59
N SER A 62 2.99 -16.76 2.78
CA SER A 62 3.87 -17.74 3.43
C SER A 62 3.12 -19.02 3.79
N ASP A 63 1.91 -18.90 4.31
CA ASP A 63 1.03 -20.01 4.70
C ASP A 63 -0.43 -19.74 4.28
N PRO A 64 -0.93 -20.40 3.22
CA PRO A 64 -2.30 -20.25 2.74
C PRO A 64 -3.36 -20.60 3.77
N SER A 65 -3.07 -21.49 4.73
CA SER A 65 -4.04 -21.87 5.77
C SER A 65 -4.35 -20.72 6.74
N ARG A 66 -3.44 -19.75 6.82
CA ARG A 66 -3.55 -18.60 7.73
C ARG A 66 -4.12 -17.35 7.08
N ILE A 67 -4.49 -17.41 5.79
CA ILE A 67 -4.89 -16.23 5.01
C ILE A 67 -6.04 -15.44 5.67
N HIS A 68 -6.99 -16.12 6.30
CA HIS A 68 -8.12 -15.48 7.00
C HIS A 68 -7.73 -14.70 8.26
N TYR A 69 -6.52 -14.93 8.79
CA TYR A 69 -5.97 -14.23 9.96
C TYR A 69 -4.97 -13.13 9.57
N LEU A 70 -4.56 -13.07 8.30
CA LEU A 70 -3.67 -12.02 7.80
C LEU A 70 -4.50 -10.78 7.47
N THR A 71 -4.01 -9.62 7.89
CA THR A 71 -4.62 -8.31 7.61
C THR A 71 -3.62 -7.48 6.82
N LEU A 72 -4.16 -6.61 5.95
CA LEU A 72 -3.42 -5.61 5.18
C LEU A 72 -3.49 -4.26 5.89
#